data_AF-A0A7R7A4S5-F1
#
_entry.id   AF-A0A7R7A4S5-F1
#
_cell.length_a   1.000
_cell.length_b   1.000
_cell.length_c   1.000
_cell.angle_alpha   90.00
_cell.angle_beta   90.00
_cell.angle_gamma   90.00
#
_symmetry.space_group_name_H-M   'P 1'
#
loop_
_entity.id
_entity.type
_entity.pdbx_description
1 polymer ?
#
loop_
_entity_poly.entity_id
_entity_poly.type
_entity_poly.pdbx_seq_one_letter_code
_entity_poly.pdbx_strand_id
1 'polypeptide(L)'
;MHDACQKFMNLIKEEKFYDAHEVLEDVWFPQRKEKTPQVLVLKGFINASVALELKRLRRDENAKKVWQNYLKYRPLIKKCNEEIFYEIEEFLDSCYDKYLS
;
A
#
# COMPACT_ATOMS: atom_id res chain seq x y z
N MET A 1 1.65 -10.17 -10.93
CA MET A 1 1.01 -9.17 -10.05
C MET A 1 0.42 -9.82 -8.81
N HIS A 2 -0.43 -10.84 -8.94
CA HIS A 2 -1.02 -11.54 -7.80
C HIS A 2 0.02 -12.01 -6.78
N ASP A 3 1.09 -12.68 -7.20
CA ASP A 3 2.16 -13.15 -6.29
C ASP A 3 2.86 -12.01 -5.54
N ALA A 4 3.07 -10.86 -6.20
CA ALA A 4 3.66 -9.68 -5.57
C ALA A 4 2.72 -9.07 -4.52
N CYS A 5 1.40 -9.08 -4.79
CA CYS A 5 0.38 -8.64 -3.84
C CYS A 5 0.29 -9.57 -2.63
N GLN A 6 0.38 -10.89 -2.83
CA GLN A 6 0.41 -11.85 -1.74
C GLN A 6 1.68 -11.69 -0.88
N LYS A 7 2.84 -11.54 -1.54
CA LYS A 7 4.11 -11.30 -0.85
C LYS A 7 4.09 -9.98 -0.09
N PHE A 8 3.54 -8.92 -0.67
CA PHE A 8 3.32 -7.64 0.00
C PHE A 8 2.54 -7.83 1.31
N MET A 9 1.38 -8.51 1.28
CA MET A 9 0.59 -8.74 2.49
C MET A 9 1.37 -9.50 3.57
N ASN A 10 2.13 -10.53 3.18
CA ASN A 10 2.94 -11.29 4.13
C ASN A 10 4.03 -10.41 4.78
N LEU A 11 4.69 -9.54 4.01
CA LEU A 11 5.70 -8.62 4.53
C LEU A 11 5.10 -7.57 5.46
N ILE A 12 3.89 -7.05 5.18
CA ILE A 12 3.17 -6.17 6.11
C ILE A 12 2.84 -6.90 7.42
N LYS A 13 2.39 -8.16 7.37
CA LYS A 13 2.12 -8.99 8.56
C LYS A 13 3.38 -9.21 9.42
N GLU A 14 4.53 -9.33 8.78
CA GLU A 14 5.84 -9.47 9.43
C GLU A 14 6.46 -8.12 9.86
N GLU A 15 5.72 -7.00 9.70
CA GLU A 15 6.19 -5.64 9.97
C GLU A 15 7.46 -5.23 9.17
N LYS A 16 7.69 -5.88 8.03
CA LYS A 16 8.76 -5.59 7.06
C LYS A 16 8.27 -4.58 6.02
N PHE A 17 7.88 -3.40 6.49
CA PHE A 17 7.21 -2.39 5.66
C PHE A 17 8.09 -1.85 4.52
N TYR A 18 9.41 -1.74 4.75
CA TYR A 18 10.37 -1.41 3.70
C TYR A 18 10.37 -2.49 2.61
N ASP A 19 10.56 -3.77 2.95
CA ASP A 19 10.57 -4.83 1.94
C ASP A 19 9.22 -4.93 1.18
N ALA A 20 8.11 -4.64 1.86
CA ALA A 20 6.80 -4.63 1.24
C ALA A 20 6.70 -3.59 0.11
N HIS A 21 7.21 -2.36 0.33
CA HIS A 21 7.13 -1.32 -0.71
C HIS A 21 7.97 -1.68 -1.94
N GLU A 22 9.18 -2.23 -1.76
CA GLU A 22 10.07 -2.65 -2.85
C GLU A 22 9.40 -3.71 -3.74
N VAL A 23 8.74 -4.71 -3.13
CA VAL A 23 8.08 -5.80 -3.87
C VAL A 23 6.98 -5.30 -4.81
N LEU A 24 6.20 -4.29 -4.40
CA LEU A 24 5.19 -3.69 -5.27
C LEU A 24 5.78 -2.64 -6.21
N GLU A 25 6.85 -1.96 -5.81
CA GLU A 25 7.55 -1.00 -6.66
C GLU A 25 8.17 -1.67 -7.89
N ASP A 26 8.72 -2.88 -7.77
CA ASP A 26 9.20 -3.68 -8.90
C ASP A 26 8.12 -3.90 -9.98
N VAL A 27 6.87 -4.09 -9.56
CA VAL A 27 5.72 -4.29 -10.46
C VAL A 27 5.17 -2.95 -10.97
N TRP A 28 5.16 -1.92 -10.13
CA TRP A 28 4.59 -0.62 -10.45
C TRP A 28 5.51 0.24 -11.32
N PHE A 29 6.82 0.23 -11.06
CA PHE A 29 7.79 1.14 -11.65
C PHE A 29 7.84 1.09 -13.19
N PRO A 30 7.80 -0.09 -13.86
CA PRO A 30 7.77 -0.16 -15.32
C PRO A 30 6.59 0.56 -15.95
N GLN A 31 5.44 0.55 -15.26
CA GLN A 31 4.16 1.11 -15.73
C GLN A 31 3.78 2.42 -15.02
N ARG A 32 4.66 3.00 -14.20
CA ARG A 32 4.37 4.15 -13.32
C ARG A 32 3.87 5.43 -14.01
N LYS A 33 4.09 5.55 -15.32
CA LYS A 33 3.62 6.69 -16.13
C LYS A 33 2.17 6.53 -16.58
N GLU A 34 1.65 5.31 -16.54
CA GLU A 34 0.26 5.02 -16.85
C GLU A 34 -0.66 5.56 -15.75
N LYS A 35 -1.88 5.91 -16.15
CA LYS A 35 -2.91 6.43 -15.25
C LYS A 35 -4.09 5.46 -15.10
N THR A 36 -3.86 4.18 -15.35
CA THR A 36 -4.88 3.14 -15.17
C THR A 36 -5.22 3.00 -13.69
N PRO A 37 -6.47 2.61 -13.34
CA PRO A 37 -6.87 2.40 -11.94
C PRO A 37 -5.92 1.47 -11.19
N GLN A 38 -5.52 0.37 -11.81
CA GLN A 38 -4.60 -0.63 -11.26
C GLN A 38 -3.24 -0.04 -10.88
N VAL A 39 -2.61 0.74 -11.79
CA VAL A 39 -1.31 1.38 -11.52
C VAL A 39 -1.41 2.39 -10.38
N LEU A 40 -2.53 3.12 -10.29
CA LEU A 40 -2.78 4.07 -9.21
C LEU A 40 -3.06 3.37 -7.88
N VAL A 41 -3.75 2.22 -7.89
CA VAL A 41 -3.99 1.40 -6.70
C VAL A 41 -2.69 0.81 -6.17
N LEU A 42 -1.83 0.25 -7.02
CA LEU A 42 -0.50 -0.23 -6.61
C LEU A 42 0.32 0.88 -5.96
N LYS A 43 0.30 2.09 -6.54
CA LYS A 43 0.90 3.28 -5.91
C LYS A 43 0.29 3.59 -4.55
N GLY A 44 -1.01 3.42 -4.38
CA GLY A 44 -1.69 3.54 -3.10
C GLY A 44 -1.12 2.58 -2.06
N PHE A 45 -1.00 1.29 -2.38
CA PHE A 45 -0.46 0.28 -1.47
C PHE A 45 1.01 0.53 -1.10
N ILE A 46 1.84 0.95 -2.06
CA ILE A 46 3.23 1.38 -1.80
C ILE A 46 3.26 2.55 -0.81
N ASN A 47 2.39 3.55 -0.96
CA ASN A 47 2.31 4.65 0.01
C ASN A 47 1.87 4.16 1.40
N ALA A 48 0.93 3.22 1.46
CA ALA A 48 0.48 2.66 2.75
C ALA A 48 1.64 1.99 3.50
N SER A 49 2.44 1.16 2.83
CA SER A 49 3.61 0.52 3.46
C SER A 49 4.68 1.54 3.87
N VAL A 50 4.94 2.56 3.04
CA VAL A 50 5.87 3.65 3.41
C VAL A 50 5.37 4.43 4.63
N ALA A 51 4.07 4.67 4.75
CA ALA A 51 3.50 5.34 5.92
C ALA A 51 3.67 4.49 7.20
N LEU A 52 3.48 3.17 7.12
CA LEU A 52 3.72 2.25 8.23
C LEU A 52 5.21 2.25 8.64
N GLU A 53 6.13 2.24 7.66
CA GLU A 53 7.57 2.35 7.93
C GLU A 53 7.93 3.67 8.63
N LEU A 54 7.42 4.79 8.12
CA LEU A 54 7.64 6.10 8.75
C LEU A 54 7.12 6.13 10.18
N LYS A 55 5.96 5.51 10.44
CA LYS A 55 5.43 5.38 11.79
C LYS A 55 6.34 4.56 12.69
N ARG A 56 6.84 3.41 12.21
CA ARG A 56 7.82 2.57 12.91
C ARG A 56 9.08 3.36 13.29
N LEU A 57 9.50 4.27 12.42
CA LEU A 57 10.62 5.20 12.64
C LEU A 57 10.27 6.44 13.47
N ARG A 58 9.08 6.50 14.09
CA ARG A 58 8.57 7.62 14.90
C ARG A 58 8.49 8.95 14.16
N ARG A 59 8.23 8.92 12.84
CA ARG A 59 8.02 10.09 11.98
C ARG A 59 6.54 10.33 11.73
N ASP A 60 5.79 10.57 12.81
CA ASP A 60 4.31 10.55 12.83
C ASP A 60 3.65 11.48 11.80
N GLU A 61 4.10 12.73 11.68
CA GLU A 61 3.52 13.68 10.73
C GLU A 61 3.72 13.24 9.28
N ASN A 62 4.90 12.69 8.97
CA ASN A 62 5.21 12.21 7.63
C ASN A 62 4.40 10.95 7.31
N ALA A 63 4.28 10.04 8.28
CA ALA A 63 3.45 8.85 8.15
C ALA A 63 1.99 9.22 7.81
N LYS A 64 1.41 10.17 8.56
CA LYS A 64 0.05 10.68 8.29
C LYS A 64 -0.07 11.29 6.90
N LYS A 65 0.88 12.13 6.48
CA LYS A 65 0.89 12.74 5.13
C LYS A 65 0.95 11.69 4.02
N VAL A 66 1.79 10.66 4.16
CA VAL A 66 1.91 9.59 3.17
C VAL A 66 0.67 8.70 3.16
N TRP A 67 0.07 8.42 4.31
CA TRP A 67 -1.19 7.67 4.39
C TRP A 67 -2.33 8.35 3.63
N GLN A 68 -2.39 9.69 3.63
CA GLN A 68 -3.37 10.41 2.82
C GLN A 68 -3.22 10.15 1.31
N ASN A 69 -1.99 9.87 0.83
CA ASN A 69 -1.78 9.46 -0.56
C ASN A 69 -2.35 8.07 -0.85
N TYR A 70 -2.30 7.13 0.10
CA TYR A 70 -3.01 5.85 -0.01
C TYR A 70 -4.52 6.08 -0.12
N LEU A 71 -5.10 6.84 0.82
CA LEU A 71 -6.54 7.13 0.85
C LEU A 71 -7.05 7.81 -0.44
N LYS A 72 -6.22 8.64 -1.08
CA LYS A 72 -6.53 9.24 -2.38
C LYS A 72 -6.80 8.20 -3.48
N TYR A 73 -6.09 7.07 -3.48
CA TYR A 73 -6.19 6.04 -4.51
C TYR A 73 -7.10 4.88 -4.12
N ARG A 74 -7.36 4.67 -2.83
CA ARG A 74 -8.26 3.63 -2.27
C ARG A 74 -9.62 3.52 -3.01
N PRO A 75 -10.34 4.62 -3.36
CA PRO A 75 -11.59 4.52 -4.11
C PRO A 75 -11.50 3.86 -5.50
N LEU A 76 -10.29 3.73 -6.08
CA LEU A 76 -10.07 3.11 -7.38
C LEU A 76 -10.05 1.57 -7.33
N ILE A 77 -9.94 0.97 -6.13
CA ILE A 77 -9.95 -0.49 -5.95
C ILE A 77 -11.21 -1.11 -6.56
N LYS A 78 -12.37 -0.49 -6.30
CA LYS A 78 -13.67 -0.89 -6.87
C LYS A 78 -13.69 -0.92 -8.40
N LYS A 79 -12.88 -0.07 -9.05
CA LYS A 79 -12.78 -0.01 -10.52
C LYS A 79 -11.89 -1.10 -11.10
N CYS A 80 -10.98 -1.65 -10.30
CA CYS A 80 -10.10 -2.75 -10.72
C CYS A 80 -10.85 -4.08 -10.67
N ASN A 81 -11.75 -4.24 -9.69
CA ASN A 81 -12.54 -5.46 -9.49
C ASN A 81 -11.67 -6.72 -9.33
N GLU A 82 -10.60 -6.60 -8.55
CA GLU A 82 -9.63 -7.66 -8.25
C GLU A 82 -9.77 -8.06 -6.77
N GLU A 83 -10.06 -9.32 -6.48
CA GLU A 83 -10.30 -9.83 -5.11
C GLU A 83 -9.14 -9.50 -4.17
N ILE A 84 -7.90 -9.75 -4.62
CA ILE A 84 -6.67 -9.49 -3.85
C ILE A 84 -6.52 -8.00 -3.45
N PHE A 85 -7.08 -7.06 -4.21
CA PHE A 85 -7.02 -5.65 -3.84
C PHE A 85 -7.96 -5.30 -2.70
N TYR A 86 -9.13 -5.95 -2.62
CA TYR A 86 -10.04 -5.80 -1.49
C TYR A 86 -9.43 -6.41 -0.22
N GLU A 87 -8.77 -7.57 -0.33
CA GLU A 87 -8.07 -8.19 0.80
C GLU A 87 -6.96 -7.28 1.35
N ILE A 88 -6.17 -6.67 0.45
CA ILE A 88 -5.13 -5.71 0.85
C ILE A 88 -5.76 -4.47 1.49
N GLU A 89 -6.86 -3.94 0.95
CA GLU A 89 -7.57 -2.78 1.50
C GLU A 89 -8.01 -3.03 2.94
N GLU A 90 -8.74 -4.12 3.17
CA GLU A 90 -9.24 -4.49 4.48
C GLU A 90 -8.10 -4.66 5.49
N PHE A 91 -7.01 -5.31 5.06
CA PHE A 91 -5.87 -5.51 5.92
C PHE A 91 -5.11 -4.22 6.25
N LEU A 92 -4.88 -3.35 5.26
CA LEU A 92 -4.22 -2.06 5.49
C LEU A 92 -5.08 -1.15 6.38
N ASP A 93 -6.39 -1.14 6.18
CA ASP A 93 -7.30 -0.35 7.03
C ASP A 93 -7.25 -0.83 8.49
N SER A 94 -7.16 -2.15 8.73
CA SER A 94 -6.94 -2.69 10.10
C SER A 94 -5.59 -2.27 10.71
N CYS A 95 -4.58 -2.02 9.87
CA CYS A 95 -3.27 -1.54 10.32
C CYS A 95 -3.31 -0.07 10.73
N TYR A 96 -4.22 0.74 10.17
CA TYR A 96 -4.35 2.15 10.55
C TYR A 96 -4.66 2.30 12.04
N ASP A 97 -5.63 1.54 12.54
CA ASP A 97 -6.01 1.58 13.96
C ASP A 97 -4.90 1.06 14.88
N LYS A 98 -4.05 0.16 14.38
CA LYS A 98 -2.92 -0.39 15.16
C LYS A 98 -1.73 0.56 15.23
N TYR A 99 -1.41 1.26 14.14
CA TYR A 99 -0.16 2.01 14.03
C TYR A 99 -0.36 3.52 13.89
N LEU A 100 -1.45 4.00 13.30
CA LEU A 100 -1.57 5.38 12.83
C LEU A 100 -2.68 6.21 13.50
N SER A 101 -3.61 5.59 14.25
CA SER A 101 -4.58 6.29 15.11
C SER A 101 -3.89 7.00 16.27
#